data_AF-A0A0P4UNB2-F1
#
_entry.id   AF-A0A0P4UNB2-F1
#
_cell.length_a   1.000
_cell.length_b   1.000
_cell.length_c   1.000
_cell.angle_alpha   90.00
_cell.angle_beta   90.00
_cell.angle_gamma   90.00
#
_symmetry.space_group_name_H-M   'P 1'
#
loop_
_entity.id
_entity.type
_entity.pdbx_description
1 polymer ?
#
loop_
_entity_poly.entity_id
_entity_poly.type
_entity_poly.pdbx_seq_one_letter_code
_entity_poly.pdbx_strand_id
1 'polypeptide(L)' 'MMNTKELLLQEINQAPDPILDEVLDFLRFLKAKQQQQALENQLDLEEARAVLEEIEQEGTISWESLKSELS' A
#
# COMPACT_ATOMS: atom_id res chain seq x y z
N MET A 1 -20.62 -0.22 23.54
CA MET A 1 -19.33 -0.91 23.29
C MET A 1 -18.23 0.11 23.54
N MET A 2 -17.21 -0.22 24.32
CA MET A 2 -16.06 0.67 24.46
C MET A 2 -15.32 0.76 23.12
N ASN A 3 -14.90 1.98 22.76
CA ASN A 3 -14.12 2.22 21.56
C ASN A 3 -12.70 1.66 21.76
N THR A 4 -12.11 1.03 20.75
CA THR A 4 -10.73 0.51 20.79
C THR A 4 -9.72 1.57 21.24
N LYS A 5 -9.95 2.85 20.92
CA LYS A 5 -9.15 3.97 21.43
C LYS A 5 -9.20 4.11 22.96
N GLU A 6 -10.36 3.92 23.57
CA GLU A 6 -10.54 4.07 25.02
C GLU A 6 -9.86 2.94 25.78
N LEU A 7 -9.96 1.70 25.27
CA LEU A 7 -9.25 0.55 25.83
C LEU A 7 -7.73 0.74 25.76
N LEU A 8 -7.21 1.22 24.62
CA LEU A 8 -5.78 1.53 24.48
C LEU A 8 -5.30 2.59 25.48
N LEU A 9 -6.09 3.64 25.71
CA LEU A 9 -5.74 4.67 26.71
C LEU A 9 -5.73 4.10 28.13
N GLN A 10 -6.62 3.18 28.47
CA GLN A 10 -6.63 2.54 29.78
C GLN A 10 -5.39 1.67 30.00
N GLU A 11 -5.00 0.86 29.01
CA GLU A 11 -3.81 0.01 29.09
C GLU A 11 -2.52 0.85 29.18
N ILE A 12 -2.40 1.90 28.37
CA ILE A 12 -1.25 2.82 28.40
C ILE A 12 -1.11 3.48 29.77
N ASN A 13 -2.20 3.92 30.39
CA ASN A 13 -2.14 4.56 31.70
C ASN A 13 -1.70 3.61 32.83
N GLN A 14 -1.84 2.30 32.65
CA GLN A 14 -1.47 1.28 33.64
C GLN A 14 -0.11 0.63 33.33
N ALA A 15 0.45 0.87 32.15
CA ALA A 15 1.68 0.27 31.71
C ALA A 15 2.92 0.99 32.30
N PRO A 16 3.99 0.25 32.62
CA PRO A 16 5.26 0.83 33.04
C PRO A 16 6.00 1.46 31.86
N ASP A 17 6.76 2.53 32.12
CA ASP A 17 7.48 3.35 31.13
C ASP A 17 8.27 2.56 30.06
N PRO A 18 9.00 1.47 30.36
CA PRO A 18 9.73 0.71 29.33
C PRO A 18 8.81 0.10 28.26
N ILE A 19 7.60 -0.31 28.65
CA ILE A 19 6.61 -0.88 27.73
C ILE A 19 5.97 0.25 26.91
N LEU A 20 5.82 1.44 27.48
CA LEU A 20 5.26 2.59 26.76
C LEU A 20 6.14 3.03 25.60
N ASP A 21 7.46 3.02 25.77
CA ASP A 21 8.39 3.32 24.69
C ASP A 21 8.27 2.30 23.54
N GLU A 22 8.22 1.00 23.85
CA GLU A 22 8.03 -0.05 22.85
C GLU A 22 6.67 0.06 22.13
N VAL A 23 5.59 0.33 22.87
CA VAL A 23 4.25 0.50 22.29
C VAL A 23 4.19 1.75 21.40
N LEU A 24 4.82 2.84 21.81
CA LEU A 24 4.89 4.07 21.02
C LEU A 24 5.65 3.85 19.71
N ASP A 25 6.80 3.16 19.77
CA ASP A 25 7.58 2.84 18.58
C ASP A 25 6.85 1.87 17.66
N PHE A 26 6.17 0.87 18.20
CA PHE A 26 5.33 -0.03 17.40
C PHE A 26 4.18 0.72 16.71
N LEU A 27 3.53 1.64 17.42
CA LEU A 27 2.44 2.43 16.86
C LEU A 27 2.93 3.41 15.78
N ARG A 28 4.13 3.99 15.94
CA ARG A 28 4.79 4.80 14.90
C ARG A 28 5.15 3.96 13.68
N PHE A 29 5.69 2.75 13.89
CA PHE A 29 5.99 1.80 12.82
C PHE A 29 4.74 1.45 12.02
N LEU A 30 3.61 1.14 12.69
CA LEU A 30 2.35 0.85 12.00
C LEU A 30 1.86 2.02 11.14
N LYS A 31 1.96 3.25 11.65
CA LYS A 31 1.59 4.46 10.89
C LYS A 31 2.49 4.65 9.67
N ALA A 32 3.81 4.49 9.84
CA ALA A 32 4.76 4.60 8.74
C ALA A 32 4.51 3.53 7.68
N LYS A 33 4.27 2.27 8.10
CA LYS A 33 3.93 1.16 7.20
C LYS A 33 2.64 1.45 6.41
N GLN A 34 1.61 1.98 7.07
CA GLN A 34 0.36 2.31 6.38
C GLN A 34 0.55 3.44 5.36
N GLN A 35 1.36 4.44 5.67
CA GLN A 35 1.71 5.52 4.74
C GLN A 35 2.53 5.00 3.56
N GLN A 36 3.51 4.14 3.81
CA GLN A 36 4.31 3.51 2.78
C GLN A 36 3.45 2.65 1.86
N GLN A 37 2.58 1.81 2.42
CA GLN A 37 1.69 0.96 1.63
C GLN A 37 0.69 1.80 0.81
N ALA A 38 0.21 2.93 1.34
CA ALA A 38 -0.63 3.84 0.59
C ALA A 38 0.11 4.48 -0.59
N LEU A 39 1.40 4.81 -0.41
CA LEU A 39 2.26 5.35 -1.46
C LEU A 39 2.59 4.30 -2.52
N GLU A 40 2.95 3.08 -2.12
CA GLU A 40 3.20 1.94 -3.02
C GLU A 40 1.96 1.65 -3.87
N ASN A 41 0.77 1.56 -3.26
CA ASN A 41 -0.47 1.36 -4.01
C ASN A 41 -0.77 2.50 -5.00
N GLN A 42 -0.38 3.74 -4.68
CA GLN A 42 -0.57 4.88 -5.56
C GLN A 42 0.39 4.81 -6.76
N LEU A 43 1.65 4.43 -6.53
CA LEU A 43 2.64 4.24 -7.58
C LEU A 43 2.25 3.10 -8.53
N ASP A 44 1.80 1.95 -8.00
CA ASP A 44 1.33 0.82 -8.81
C ASP A 44 0.16 1.22 -9.72
N LEU A 45 -0.77 2.04 -9.21
CA LEU A 45 -1.89 2.56 -9.99
C LEU A 45 -1.45 3.52 -11.09
N GLU A 46 -0.43 4.34 -10.84
CA GLU A 46 0.11 5.30 -11.81
C GLU A 46 0.87 4.58 -12.93
N GLU A 47 1.65 3.55 -12.59
CA GLU A 47 2.34 2.68 -13.55
C GLU A 47 1.34 1.91 -14.42
N ALA A 48 0.32 1.30 -13.81
CA ALA A 48 -0.72 0.60 -14.56
C ALA A 48 -1.46 1.54 -15.53
N ARG A 49 -1.66 2.81 -15.15
CA ARG A 49 -2.29 3.82 -16.01
C ARG A 49 -1.39 4.20 -17.19
N ALA A 50 -0.09 4.38 -16.96
CA ALA A 50 0.87 4.69 -18.01
C ALA A 50 0.93 3.57 -19.06
N VAL A 51 0.94 2.30 -18.62
CA VAL A 51 0.92 1.13 -19.51
C VAL A 51 -0.37 1.08 -20.35
N LEU A 52 -1.52 1.40 -19.75
CA LEU A 52 -2.79 1.45 -20.50
C LEU A 52 -2.79 2.57 -21.54
N GLU A 53 -2.23 3.74 -21.23
CA GLU A 53 -2.12 4.87 -22.15
C GLU A 53 -1.16 4.57 -23.30
N GLU A 54 -0.04 3.88 -23.04
CA GLU A 54 0.89 3.39 -24.06
C GLU A 54 0.22 2.39 -25.01
N ILE A 55 -0.55 1.44 -24.47
CA ILE A 55 -1.35 0.49 -25.26
C ILE A 55 -2.40 1.21 -26.12
N GLU A 56 -3.01 2.29 -25.62
CA GLU A 56 -3.96 3.10 -26.39
C GLU A 56 -3.28 3.92 -27.49
N GLN A 57 -2.05 4.40 -27.27
CA GLN A 57 -1.31 5.20 -28.24
C GLN A 57 -0.61 4.37 -29.32
N GLU A 58 0.07 3.29 -28.93
CA GLU A 58 0.82 2.42 -29.85
C GLU A 58 -0.07 1.30 -30.44
N GLY A 59 -1.20 1.03 -29.81
CA GLY A 59 -2.06 -0.10 -30.14
C GLY A 59 -1.44 -1.43 -29.68
N THR A 60 -2.26 -2.49 -29.63
CA THR A 60 -1.73 -3.85 -29.44
C THR A 60 -1.77 -4.60 -30.76
N ILE A 61 -0.70 -5.33 -31.06
CA ILE A 61 -0.68 -6.28 -32.17
C ILE A 61 -1.25 -7.62 -31.68
N SER A 62 -2.22 -8.16 -32.41
CA SER A 62 -2.77 -9.49 -32.13
C SER A 62 -1.71 -10.56 -32.36
N TRP A 63 -1.71 -11.59 -31.51
CA TRP A 63 -0.85 -12.77 -31.65
C TRP A 63 -1.00 -13.46 -33.03
N GLU A 64 -2.19 -13.36 -33.61
CA GLU A 64 -2.49 -13.90 -34.94
C GLU A 64 -1.81 -13.07 -36.04
N SER A 65 -1.75 -11.75 -35.90
CA SER A 65 -1.04 -10.85 -36.82
C SER A 65 0.48 -11.08 -36.78
N LEU A 66 1.05 -11.26 -35.58
CA LEU A 66 2.46 -11.64 -35.40
C LEU A 66 2.80 -12.96 -36.08
N LYS A 67 1.91 -13.95 -35.98
CA LYS A 67 2.14 -15.28 -36.57
C LYS A 67 2.09 -15.26 -38.10
N SER A 68 1.28 -14.36 -38.69
CA SER A 68 1.21 -14.20 -40.14
C SER A 68 2.42 -13.50 -40.75
N GLU A 69 3.15 -12.64 -40.01
CA GLU A 69 4.36 -11.98 -40.51
C GLU A 69 5.60 -12.89 -40.53
N LEU A 70 5.59 -13.98 -39.74
CA LEU A 70 6.67 -14.96 -39.65
C LEU A 70 6.51 -16.17 -40.59
N SER A 71 5.44 -16.19 -41.39
CA SER A 71 5.10 -17.27 -42.35
C SER A 71 5.41 -16.85 -43.78
#